data_AF-A0A533SRU3-F1
#
_entry.id   AF-A0A533SRU3-F1
#
_cell.length_a   1.000
_cell.length_b   1.000
_cell.length_c   1.000
_cell.angle_alpha   90.00
_cell.angle_beta   90.00
_cell.angle_gamma   90.00
#
_symmetry.space_group_name_H-M   'P 1'
#
loop_
_entity.id
_entity.type
_entity.pdbx_description
1 polymer ?
#
loop_
_entity_poly.entity_id
_entity_poly.type
_entity_poly.pdbx_seq_one_letter_code
_entity_poly.pdbx_strand_id
1 'polypeptide(L)'
;MSFLNQLLTVPVTDPDGARRRRLLNILLLGVAAVSIATIFVVLVINQRSQDMNILFYGSLATLVGTVLIYLINRSRNAGFLASHLFLILLTAVMAFSDSPEQVATGRALFAFTIPIIMASMLVGARASFVYAALSDLIIIGMALWQRIEPNVPAVLGFMLVALISWLSARSLEQVLTELRLMNRELDQRVAQQTLDLTKALTREREEAGRIHAILEGIADGVLVFDNDDRIIVVNAALGRYLGTIPEEMVGLHFADLNRLAELTPESKQEVLDLFASPDQYESNVRIKWDKFTFSVNASR
;
A
#
# COMPACT_ATOMS: atom_id res chain seq x y z
N MET A 1 2.87 14.00 -17.22
CA MET A 1 2.17 13.10 -16.26
C MET A 1 0.64 13.25 -16.28
N SER A 2 0.06 14.46 -16.38
CA SER A 2 -1.41 14.68 -16.31
C SER A 2 -2.22 14.10 -17.50
N PHE A 3 -1.76 14.32 -18.75
CA PHE A 3 -2.52 13.92 -19.95
C PHE A 3 -2.57 12.40 -20.18
N LEU A 4 -1.47 11.70 -19.92
CA LEU A 4 -1.40 10.23 -19.99
C LEU A 4 -2.33 9.56 -18.96
N ASN A 5 -2.43 10.12 -17.76
CA ASN A 5 -3.35 9.61 -16.75
C ASN A 5 -4.81 9.80 -17.17
N GLN A 6 -5.17 10.96 -17.76
CA GLN A 6 -6.54 11.18 -18.26
C GLN A 6 -6.95 10.26 -19.43
N LEU A 7 -6.01 9.85 -20.27
CA LEU A 7 -6.28 8.86 -21.34
C LEU A 7 -6.44 7.43 -20.81
N LEU A 8 -5.83 7.12 -19.66
CA LEU A 8 -5.75 5.77 -19.10
C LEU A 8 -6.80 5.49 -18.01
N THR A 9 -7.36 6.52 -17.37
CA THR A 9 -8.34 6.36 -16.29
C THR A 9 -9.77 6.50 -16.81
N VAL A 10 -10.54 5.43 -16.66
CA VAL A 10 -12.00 5.46 -16.82
C VAL A 10 -12.61 5.34 -15.42
N PRO A 11 -13.48 6.27 -14.99
CA PRO A 11 -14.10 6.19 -13.67
C PRO A 11 -15.09 5.01 -13.66
N VAL A 12 -14.72 3.94 -12.95
CA VAL A 12 -15.55 2.74 -12.76
C VAL A 12 -15.63 2.45 -11.26
N THR A 13 -16.79 1.97 -10.81
CA THR A 13 -17.06 1.60 -9.41
C THR A 13 -16.38 0.29 -8.99
N ASP A 14 -15.95 -0.53 -9.95
CA ASP A 14 -15.27 -1.82 -9.75
C ASP A 14 -13.76 -1.71 -10.10
N PRO A 15 -12.85 -1.97 -9.14
CA PRO A 15 -11.40 -1.90 -9.36
C PRO A 15 -10.89 -2.88 -10.42
N ASP A 16 -11.52 -4.04 -10.59
CA ASP A 16 -11.07 -5.04 -11.56
C ASP A 16 -11.45 -4.65 -13.00
N GLY A 17 -12.66 -4.15 -13.20
CA GLY A 17 -13.08 -3.51 -14.46
C GLY A 17 -12.18 -2.33 -14.85
N ALA A 18 -11.80 -1.48 -13.90
CA ALA A 18 -10.89 -0.35 -14.15
C ALA A 18 -9.50 -0.82 -14.62
N ARG A 19 -8.93 -1.85 -13.98
CA ARG A 19 -7.65 -2.46 -14.38
C ARG A 19 -7.69 -2.98 -15.81
N ARG A 20 -8.73 -3.75 -16.16
CA ARG A 20 -8.87 -4.34 -17.51
C ARG A 20 -9.01 -3.27 -18.60
N ARG A 21 -9.79 -2.21 -18.35
CA ARG A 21 -9.93 -1.08 -19.29
C ARG A 21 -8.63 -0.29 -19.47
N ARG A 22 -7.87 -0.10 -18.39
CA ARG A 22 -6.55 0.54 -18.46
C ARG A 22 -5.59 -0.29 -19.32
N LEU A 23 -5.58 -1.61 -19.12
CA LEU A 23 -4.78 -2.54 -19.92
C LEU A 23 -5.20 -2.49 -21.40
N LEU A 24 -6.51 -2.48 -21.69
CA LEU A 24 -7.03 -2.29 -23.05
C LEU A 24 -6.52 -0.99 -23.69
N ASN A 25 -6.57 0.15 -22.98
CA ASN A 25 -6.10 1.42 -23.53
C ASN A 25 -4.59 1.41 -23.83
N ILE A 26 -3.78 0.78 -22.98
CA ILE A 26 -2.33 0.62 -23.24
C ILE A 26 -2.10 -0.17 -24.52
N LEU A 27 -2.85 -1.25 -24.72
CA LEU A 27 -2.74 -2.08 -25.93
C LEU A 27 -3.23 -1.35 -27.18
N LEU A 28 -4.35 -0.63 -27.09
CA LEU A 28 -4.86 0.17 -28.20
C LEU A 28 -3.84 1.22 -28.63
N LEU A 29 -3.17 1.88 -27.68
CA LEU A 29 -2.07 2.80 -27.96
C LEU A 29 -0.88 2.10 -28.63
N GLY A 30 -0.50 0.91 -28.13
CA GLY A 30 0.56 0.11 -28.74
C GLY A 30 0.26 -0.31 -30.18
N VAL A 31 -0.94 -0.84 -30.43
CA VAL A 31 -1.37 -1.24 -31.78
C VAL A 31 -1.51 -0.04 -32.70
N ALA A 32 -2.01 1.10 -32.20
CA ALA A 32 -2.06 2.34 -32.97
C ALA A 32 -0.65 2.82 -33.35
N ALA A 33 0.31 2.78 -32.41
CA ALA A 33 1.70 3.16 -32.68
C ALA A 33 2.36 2.25 -33.72
N VAL A 34 2.19 0.92 -33.61
CA VAL A 34 2.67 -0.04 -34.61
C VAL A 34 2.02 0.22 -35.97
N SER A 35 0.70 0.45 -36.02
CA SER A 35 -0.02 0.73 -37.27
C SER A 35 0.50 2.02 -37.94
N ILE A 36 0.74 3.08 -37.15
CA ILE A 36 1.30 4.34 -37.65
C ILE A 36 2.74 4.13 -38.16
N ALA A 37 3.57 3.37 -37.43
CA ALA A 37 4.93 3.06 -37.85
C ALA A 37 4.93 2.26 -39.17
N THR A 38 4.07 1.26 -39.31
CA THR A 38 3.93 0.49 -40.55
C THR A 38 3.49 1.37 -41.72
N ILE A 39 2.50 2.25 -41.52
CA ILE A 39 2.07 3.22 -42.53
C ILE A 39 3.23 4.11 -42.95
N PHE A 40 4.00 4.64 -41.99
CA PHE A 40 5.16 5.47 -42.27
C PHE A 40 6.23 4.72 -43.09
N VAL A 41 6.58 3.49 -42.70
CA VAL A 41 7.53 2.65 -43.44
C VAL A 41 7.07 2.43 -44.87
N VAL A 42 5.79 2.10 -45.08
CA VAL A 42 5.24 1.89 -46.43
C VAL A 42 5.26 3.17 -47.27
N LEU A 43 5.05 4.35 -46.66
CA LEU A 43 5.11 5.64 -47.37
C LEU A 43 6.53 6.05 -47.77
N VAL A 44 7.54 5.65 -47.00
CA VAL A 44 8.96 5.95 -47.29
C VAL A 44 9.50 5.08 -48.42
N ILE A 45 9.00 3.84 -48.56
CA ILE A 45 9.42 2.92 -49.61
C ILE A 45 8.83 3.37 -50.96
N ASN A 46 9.68 3.86 -51.86
CA ASN A 46 9.28 4.47 -53.13
C ASN A 46 8.72 3.46 -54.16
N GLN A 47 9.01 2.16 -54.02
CA GLN A 47 8.57 1.12 -54.94
C GLN A 47 7.40 0.32 -54.33
N ARG A 48 6.18 0.67 -54.72
CA ARG A 48 4.96 0.11 -54.13
C ARG A 48 4.55 -1.19 -54.80
N SER A 49 4.87 -2.33 -54.18
CA SER A 49 4.36 -3.65 -54.58
C SER A 49 2.90 -3.85 -54.15
N GLN A 50 2.25 -4.89 -54.68
CA GLN A 50 0.88 -5.26 -54.28
C GLN A 50 0.80 -5.60 -52.78
N ASP A 51 1.83 -6.27 -52.23
CA ASP A 51 1.91 -6.61 -50.80
C ASP A 51 1.99 -5.35 -49.93
N MET A 52 2.73 -4.33 -50.38
CA MET A 52 2.81 -3.04 -49.68
C MET A 52 1.47 -2.30 -49.66
N ASN A 53 0.62 -2.47 -50.69
CA ASN A 53 -0.73 -1.94 -50.68
C ASN A 53 -1.61 -2.64 -49.64
N ILE A 54 -1.56 -3.98 -49.57
CA ILE A 54 -2.31 -4.75 -48.57
C ILE A 54 -1.90 -4.34 -47.16
N LEU A 55 -0.59 -4.22 -46.90
CA LEU A 55 -0.06 -3.75 -45.61
C LEU A 55 -0.53 -2.33 -45.27
N PHE A 56 -0.54 -1.41 -46.24
CA PHE A 56 -1.00 -0.04 -46.03
C PHE A 56 -2.49 0.01 -45.65
N TYR A 57 -3.36 -0.61 -46.45
CA TYR A 57 -4.80 -0.59 -46.21
C TYR A 57 -5.17 -1.37 -44.94
N GLY A 58 -4.48 -2.49 -44.66
CA GLY A 58 -4.65 -3.25 -43.42
C GLY A 58 -4.25 -2.44 -42.19
N SER A 59 -3.12 -1.71 -42.25
CA SER A 59 -2.67 -0.84 -41.15
C SER A 59 -3.62 0.34 -40.95
N LEU A 60 -4.15 0.92 -42.03
CA LEU A 60 -5.14 2.00 -41.95
C LEU A 60 -6.46 1.51 -41.33
N ALA A 61 -6.96 0.35 -41.77
CA ALA A 61 -8.16 -0.26 -41.20
C ALA A 61 -7.97 -0.60 -39.71
N THR A 62 -6.79 -1.10 -39.33
CA THR A 62 -6.44 -1.38 -37.93
C THR A 62 -6.40 -0.11 -37.10
N LEU A 63 -5.84 0.99 -37.64
CA LEU A 63 -5.81 2.28 -36.96
C LEU A 63 -7.22 2.85 -36.74
N VAL A 64 -8.08 2.80 -37.76
CA VAL A 64 -9.48 3.20 -37.63
C VAL A 64 -10.21 2.33 -36.62
N GLY A 65 -10.03 1.00 -36.68
CA GLY A 65 -10.60 0.05 -35.74
C GLY A 65 -10.19 0.33 -34.29
N THR A 66 -8.90 0.58 -34.05
CA THR A 66 -8.39 0.89 -32.69
C THR A 66 -8.97 2.21 -32.16
N VAL A 67 -9.11 3.25 -32.99
CA VAL A 67 -9.76 4.51 -32.61
C VAL A 67 -11.24 4.28 -32.26
N LEU A 68 -11.98 3.53 -33.08
CA LEU A 68 -13.39 3.21 -32.80
C LEU A 68 -13.54 2.44 -31.49
N ILE A 69 -12.70 1.42 -31.26
CA ILE A 69 -12.72 0.64 -30.03
C ILE A 69 -12.36 1.50 -28.82
N TYR A 70 -11.41 2.43 -28.96
CA TYR A 70 -11.07 3.39 -27.90
C TYR A 70 -12.27 4.26 -27.53
N LEU A 71 -12.99 4.78 -28.52
CA LEU A 71 -14.22 5.57 -28.30
C LEU A 71 -15.30 4.73 -27.61
N ILE A 72 -15.48 3.47 -28.00
CA ILE A 72 -16.41 2.53 -27.35
C ILE A 72 -16.00 2.26 -25.90
N ASN A 73 -14.70 2.01 -25.63
CA ASN A 73 -14.19 1.74 -24.29
C ASN A 73 -14.37 2.93 -23.33
N ARG A 74 -14.38 4.15 -23.88
CA ARG A 74 -14.65 5.38 -23.13
C ARG A 74 -16.10 5.48 -22.65
N SER A 75 -17.03 4.76 -23.27
CA SER A 75 -18.43 4.74 -22.83
C SER A 75 -18.61 3.98 -21.50
N ARG A 76 -19.62 4.39 -20.71
CA ARG A 76 -19.78 3.97 -19.31
C ARG A 76 -19.93 2.45 -19.15
N ASN A 77 -20.62 1.77 -20.08
CA ASN A 77 -20.99 0.36 -19.95
C ASN A 77 -20.39 -0.59 -21.01
N ALA A 78 -19.62 -0.11 -21.99
CA ALA A 78 -19.19 -0.95 -23.11
C ALA A 78 -17.76 -1.53 -22.98
N GLY A 79 -17.15 -1.53 -21.79
CA GLY A 79 -15.77 -2.03 -21.62
C GLY A 79 -15.59 -3.50 -21.98
N PHE A 80 -16.54 -4.36 -21.61
CA PHE A 80 -16.52 -5.78 -21.96
C PHE A 80 -16.64 -6.01 -23.47
N LEU A 81 -17.51 -5.23 -24.12
CA LEU A 81 -17.69 -5.27 -25.58
C LEU A 81 -16.43 -4.78 -26.29
N ALA A 82 -15.82 -3.69 -25.82
CA ALA A 82 -14.58 -3.15 -26.38
C ALA A 82 -13.43 -4.16 -26.33
N SER A 83 -13.29 -4.92 -25.23
CA SER A 83 -12.29 -6.00 -25.13
C SER A 83 -12.49 -7.09 -26.19
N HIS A 84 -13.74 -7.54 -26.40
CA HIS A 84 -14.01 -8.55 -27.43
C HIS A 84 -13.79 -8.01 -28.85
N LEU A 85 -14.23 -6.78 -29.11
CA LEU A 85 -14.00 -6.12 -30.40
C LEU A 85 -12.51 -5.98 -30.69
N PHE A 86 -11.70 -5.63 -29.69
CA PHE A 86 -10.25 -5.59 -29.82
C PHE A 86 -9.64 -6.95 -30.13
N LEU A 87 -10.04 -8.00 -29.41
CA LEU A 87 -9.51 -9.34 -29.65
C LEU A 87 -9.93 -9.89 -31.01
N ILE A 88 -11.18 -9.64 -31.44
CA ILE A 88 -11.66 -9.99 -32.79
C ILE A 88 -10.87 -9.23 -33.85
N LEU A 89 -10.66 -7.92 -33.68
CA LEU A 89 -9.83 -7.12 -34.58
C LEU A 89 -8.42 -7.70 -34.66
N LEU A 90 -7.81 -8.01 -33.52
CA LEU A 90 -6.45 -8.55 -33.47
C LEU A 90 -6.36 -9.92 -34.16
N THR A 91 -7.29 -10.84 -33.88
CA THR A 91 -7.36 -12.15 -34.57
C THR A 91 -7.58 -12.00 -36.08
N ALA A 92 -8.45 -11.08 -36.50
CA ALA A 92 -8.68 -10.81 -37.92
C ALA A 92 -7.43 -10.25 -38.60
N VAL A 93 -6.72 -9.30 -37.96
CA VAL A 93 -5.44 -8.78 -38.46
C VAL A 93 -4.43 -9.91 -38.66
N MET A 94 -4.33 -10.86 -37.72
CA MET A 94 -3.41 -12.01 -37.88
C MET A 94 -3.83 -12.92 -39.04
N ALA A 95 -5.14 -13.16 -39.20
CA ALA A 95 -5.68 -13.99 -40.29
C ALA A 95 -5.38 -13.43 -41.69
N PHE A 96 -5.33 -12.11 -41.84
CA PHE A 96 -5.05 -11.44 -43.11
C PHE A 96 -3.63 -10.85 -43.21
N SER A 97 -2.73 -11.21 -42.28
CA SER A 97 -1.39 -10.60 -42.19
C SER A 97 -0.39 -11.14 -43.21
N ASP A 98 -0.57 -12.38 -43.68
CA ASP A 98 0.34 -13.06 -44.61
C ASP A 98 -0.50 -13.90 -45.60
N SER A 99 0.18 -14.57 -46.54
CA SER A 99 -0.44 -15.53 -47.43
C SER A 99 -1.19 -16.65 -46.66
N PRO A 100 -2.33 -17.15 -47.17
CA PRO A 100 -3.15 -18.12 -46.41
C PRO A 100 -2.40 -19.41 -46.04
N GLU A 101 -1.41 -19.80 -46.84
CA GLU A 101 -0.52 -20.93 -46.52
C GLU A 101 0.37 -20.62 -45.30
N GLN A 102 1.02 -19.46 -45.26
CA GLN A 102 1.86 -19.04 -44.13
C GLN A 102 1.06 -18.81 -42.84
N VAL A 103 -0.21 -18.42 -42.97
CA VAL A 103 -1.15 -18.29 -41.85
C VAL A 103 -1.60 -19.65 -41.32
N ALA A 104 -1.86 -20.62 -42.19
CA ALA A 104 -2.36 -21.93 -41.80
C ALA A 104 -1.28 -22.86 -41.22
N THR A 105 -0.06 -22.85 -41.78
CA THR A 105 0.97 -23.84 -41.43
C THR A 105 2.36 -23.23 -41.17
N GLY A 106 2.55 -21.94 -41.48
CA GLY A 106 3.86 -21.31 -41.53
C GLY A 106 4.15 -20.31 -40.41
N ARG A 107 4.92 -19.27 -40.76
CA ARG A 107 5.49 -18.32 -39.79
C ARG A 107 4.45 -17.47 -39.08
N ALA A 108 3.24 -17.28 -39.62
CA ALA A 108 2.25 -16.40 -38.98
C ALA A 108 1.53 -17.06 -37.79
N LEU A 109 1.71 -18.38 -37.56
CA LEU A 109 1.08 -19.11 -36.46
C LEU A 109 1.40 -18.53 -35.08
N PHE A 110 2.65 -18.12 -34.82
CA PHE A 110 3.00 -17.58 -33.49
C PHE A 110 2.19 -16.32 -33.15
N ALA A 111 1.76 -15.55 -34.15
CA ALA A 111 1.04 -14.30 -33.94
C ALA A 111 -0.36 -14.52 -33.35
N PHE A 112 -0.97 -15.70 -33.56
CA PHE A 112 -2.23 -16.09 -32.93
C PHE A 112 -2.12 -16.41 -31.44
N THR A 113 -0.91 -16.58 -30.90
CA THR A 113 -0.75 -16.72 -29.44
C THR A 113 -1.08 -15.42 -28.71
N ILE A 114 -0.87 -14.26 -29.36
CA ILE A 114 -1.14 -12.93 -28.79
C ILE A 114 -2.63 -12.80 -28.41
N PRO A 115 -3.62 -12.94 -29.31
CA PRO A 115 -5.04 -12.82 -28.93
C PRO A 115 -5.45 -13.83 -27.85
N ILE A 116 -4.89 -15.05 -27.85
CA ILE A 116 -5.18 -16.07 -26.84
C ILE A 116 -4.72 -15.62 -25.44
N ILE A 117 -3.50 -15.12 -25.33
CA ILE A 117 -2.94 -14.61 -24.06
C ILE A 117 -3.69 -13.33 -23.65
N MET A 118 -3.95 -12.42 -24.58
CA MET A 118 -4.66 -11.18 -24.30
C MET A 118 -6.10 -11.41 -23.84
N ALA A 119 -6.76 -12.47 -24.31
CA ALA A 119 -8.12 -12.81 -23.90
C ALA A 119 -8.22 -13.12 -22.40
N SER A 120 -7.24 -13.82 -21.83
CA SER A 120 -7.22 -14.14 -20.40
C SER A 120 -7.10 -12.89 -19.52
N MET A 121 -6.40 -11.85 -20.01
CA MET A 121 -6.16 -10.60 -19.30
C MET A 121 -7.28 -9.56 -19.47
N LEU A 122 -7.90 -9.50 -20.65
CA LEU A 122 -8.86 -8.46 -21.01
C LEU A 122 -10.31 -8.81 -20.69
N VAL A 123 -10.67 -10.09 -20.87
CA VAL A 123 -12.04 -10.58 -20.71
C VAL A 123 -12.15 -11.46 -19.48
N GLY A 124 -11.19 -12.37 -19.31
CA GLY A 124 -11.09 -13.25 -18.16
C GLY A 124 -10.48 -14.58 -18.54
N ALA A 125 -9.99 -15.32 -17.55
CA ALA A 125 -9.16 -16.51 -17.77
C ALA A 125 -9.74 -17.49 -18.80
N ARG A 126 -11.05 -17.77 -18.76
CA ARG A 126 -11.70 -18.77 -19.64
C ARG A 126 -11.78 -18.34 -21.11
N ALA A 127 -11.67 -17.05 -21.40
CA ALA A 127 -11.74 -16.54 -22.76
C ALA A 127 -10.56 -16.99 -23.62
N SER A 128 -9.40 -17.35 -23.04
CA SER A 128 -8.26 -17.88 -23.79
C SER A 128 -8.64 -19.11 -24.62
N PHE A 129 -9.45 -20.02 -24.07
CA PHE A 129 -9.94 -21.19 -24.80
C PHE A 129 -10.85 -20.84 -25.96
N VAL A 130 -11.70 -19.82 -25.81
CA VAL A 130 -12.59 -19.36 -26.89
C VAL A 130 -11.77 -18.79 -28.04
N TYR A 131 -10.78 -17.95 -27.75
CA TYR A 131 -9.93 -17.36 -28.78
C TYR A 131 -8.94 -18.36 -29.38
N ALA A 132 -8.51 -19.37 -28.62
CA ALA A 132 -7.73 -20.49 -29.17
C ALA A 132 -8.55 -21.33 -30.13
N ALA A 133 -9.78 -21.71 -29.74
CA ALA A 133 -10.69 -22.43 -30.64
C ALA A 133 -11.04 -21.61 -31.88
N LEU A 134 -11.23 -20.29 -31.74
CA LEU A 134 -11.43 -19.39 -32.88
C LEU A 134 -10.20 -19.37 -33.80
N SER A 135 -9.00 -19.34 -33.23
CA SER A 135 -7.75 -19.34 -33.99
C SER A 135 -7.55 -20.68 -34.72
N ASP A 136 -7.85 -21.80 -34.06
CA ASP A 136 -7.85 -23.15 -34.63
C ASP A 136 -8.83 -23.26 -35.81
N LEU A 137 -10.06 -22.77 -35.66
CA LEU A 137 -11.05 -22.74 -36.73
C LEU A 137 -10.55 -21.96 -37.94
N ILE A 138 -9.87 -20.83 -37.72
CA ILE A 138 -9.31 -20.01 -38.80
C ILE A 138 -8.19 -20.78 -39.52
N ILE A 139 -7.20 -21.32 -38.80
CA ILE A 139 -6.05 -22.00 -39.42
C ILE A 139 -6.47 -23.29 -40.12
N ILE A 140 -7.40 -24.07 -39.54
CA ILE A 140 -7.94 -25.28 -40.15
C ILE A 140 -8.75 -24.91 -41.39
N GLY A 141 -9.61 -23.88 -41.30
CA GLY A 141 -10.39 -23.39 -42.43
C GLY A 141 -9.50 -22.95 -43.60
N MET A 142 -8.41 -22.24 -43.32
CA MET A 142 -7.43 -21.84 -44.34
C MET A 142 -6.66 -23.03 -44.93
N ALA A 143 -6.23 -23.99 -44.10
CA ALA A 143 -5.56 -25.20 -44.56
C ALA A 143 -6.45 -26.00 -45.53
N LEU A 144 -7.72 -26.23 -45.14
CA LEU A 144 -8.69 -26.94 -45.96
C LEU A 144 -8.99 -26.19 -47.26
N TRP A 145 -9.09 -24.86 -47.21
CA TRP A 145 -9.31 -24.05 -48.41
C TRP A 145 -8.14 -24.16 -49.40
N GLN A 146 -6.91 -24.17 -48.90
CA GLN A 146 -5.69 -24.32 -49.70
C GLN A 146 -5.39 -25.77 -50.09
N ARG A 147 -6.23 -26.73 -49.67
CA ARG A 147 -6.01 -28.18 -49.86
C ARG A 147 -4.69 -28.68 -49.25
N ILE A 148 -4.28 -28.07 -48.15
CA ILE A 148 -3.10 -28.43 -47.36
C ILE A 148 -3.57 -29.19 -46.10
N GLU A 149 -2.75 -30.13 -45.62
CA GLU A 149 -3.04 -30.82 -44.37
C GLU A 149 -3.01 -29.85 -43.18
N PRO A 150 -4.05 -29.86 -42.31
CA PRO A 150 -4.07 -29.02 -41.12
C PRO A 150 -2.89 -29.29 -40.20
N ASN A 151 -2.28 -28.22 -39.68
CA ASN A 151 -1.16 -28.32 -38.75
C ASN A 151 -1.67 -28.73 -37.34
N VAL A 152 -1.79 -30.05 -37.12
CA VAL A 152 -2.23 -30.62 -35.82
C VAL A 152 -1.34 -30.16 -34.65
N PRO A 153 0.01 -30.12 -34.77
CA PRO A 153 0.84 -29.52 -33.72
C PRO A 153 0.47 -28.08 -33.35
N ALA A 154 0.10 -27.24 -34.31
CA ALA A 154 -0.31 -25.86 -34.04
C ALA A 154 -1.62 -25.78 -33.25
N VAL A 155 -2.61 -26.62 -33.62
CA VAL A 155 -3.90 -26.72 -32.91
C VAL A 155 -3.70 -27.11 -31.44
N LEU A 156 -2.89 -28.15 -31.21
CA LEU A 156 -2.54 -28.57 -29.85
C LEU A 156 -1.73 -27.49 -29.12
N GLY A 157 -0.86 -26.79 -29.84
CA GLY A 157 -0.07 -25.67 -29.32
C GLY A 157 -0.94 -24.51 -28.84
N PHE A 158 -1.96 -24.11 -29.59
CA PHE A 158 -2.88 -23.05 -29.17
C PHE A 158 -3.74 -23.46 -27.97
N MET A 159 -4.18 -24.71 -27.90
CA MET A 159 -4.85 -25.24 -26.71
C MET A 159 -3.93 -25.25 -25.48
N LEU A 160 -2.66 -25.60 -25.65
CA LEU A 160 -1.68 -25.57 -24.57
C LEU A 160 -1.38 -24.14 -24.12
N VAL A 161 -1.23 -23.19 -25.05
CA VAL A 161 -1.10 -21.75 -24.73
C VAL A 161 -2.34 -21.24 -24.00
N ALA A 162 -3.54 -21.67 -24.41
CA ALA A 162 -4.78 -21.30 -23.73
C ALA A 162 -4.84 -21.84 -22.30
N LEU A 163 -4.40 -23.08 -22.08
CA LEU A 163 -4.32 -23.72 -20.77
C LEU A 163 -3.33 -23.00 -19.85
N ILE A 164 -2.11 -22.73 -20.33
CA ILE A 164 -1.10 -22.00 -19.56
C ILE A 164 -1.61 -20.59 -19.24
N SER A 165 -2.14 -19.88 -20.24
CA SER A 165 -2.69 -18.53 -20.06
C SER A 165 -3.85 -18.50 -19.07
N TRP A 166 -4.72 -19.51 -19.09
CA TRP A 166 -5.82 -19.66 -18.15
C TRP A 166 -5.32 -19.92 -16.72
N LEU A 167 -4.37 -20.85 -16.57
CA LEU A 167 -3.79 -21.22 -15.28
C LEU A 167 -3.08 -20.03 -14.64
N SER A 168 -2.24 -19.32 -15.41
CA SER A 168 -1.52 -18.12 -14.96
C SER A 168 -2.47 -16.97 -14.62
N ALA A 169 -3.51 -16.74 -15.41
CA ALA A 169 -4.49 -15.71 -15.10
C ALA A 169 -5.27 -16.03 -13.82
N ARG A 170 -5.68 -17.29 -13.64
CA ARG A 170 -6.41 -17.74 -12.44
C ARG A 170 -5.56 -17.66 -11.18
N SER A 171 -4.29 -18.09 -11.23
CA SER A 171 -3.40 -18.00 -10.07
C SER A 171 -3.12 -16.55 -9.69
N LEU A 172 -2.94 -15.66 -10.67
CA LEU A 172 -2.76 -14.23 -10.41
C LEU A 172 -4.00 -13.59 -9.78
N GLU A 173 -5.21 -13.92 -10.27
CA GLU A 173 -6.47 -13.44 -9.68
C GLU A 173 -6.61 -13.91 -8.22
N GLN A 174 -6.21 -15.15 -7.92
CA GLN A 174 -6.21 -15.68 -6.56
C GLN A 174 -5.22 -14.92 -5.65
N VAL A 175 -3.96 -14.76 -6.07
CA VAL A 175 -2.94 -14.04 -5.29
C VAL A 175 -3.35 -12.59 -5.02
N LEU A 176 -3.93 -11.91 -6.01
CA LEU A 176 -4.42 -10.55 -5.83
C LEU A 176 -5.56 -10.47 -4.81
N THR A 177 -6.42 -11.48 -4.77
CA THR A 177 -7.54 -11.55 -3.82
C THR A 177 -7.02 -11.81 -2.41
N GLU A 178 -6.10 -12.76 -2.25
CA GLU A 178 -5.45 -13.06 -0.96
C GLU A 178 -4.70 -11.83 -0.42
N LEU A 179 -3.96 -11.11 -1.28
CA LEU A 179 -3.26 -9.89 -0.90
C LEU A 179 -4.21 -8.78 -0.45
N ARG A 180 -5.35 -8.60 -1.15
CA ARG A 180 -6.39 -7.63 -0.75
C ARG A 180 -6.99 -7.97 0.61
N LEU A 181 -7.20 -9.26 0.90
CA LEU A 181 -7.72 -9.71 2.19
C LEU A 181 -6.70 -9.48 3.31
N MET A 182 -5.43 -9.86 3.08
CA MET A 182 -4.36 -9.69 4.04
C MET A 182 -4.10 -8.21 4.38
N ASN A 183 -4.13 -7.32 3.38
CA ASN A 183 -4.02 -5.87 3.63
C ASN A 183 -5.16 -5.35 4.51
N ARG A 184 -6.40 -5.75 4.24
CA ARG A 184 -7.55 -5.34 5.07
C ARG A 184 -7.41 -5.84 6.50
N GLU A 185 -6.95 -7.07 6.69
CA GLU A 185 -6.71 -7.63 8.01
C GLU A 185 -5.57 -6.89 8.73
N LEU A 186 -4.48 -6.57 8.04
CA LEU A 186 -3.38 -5.79 8.60
C LEU A 186 -3.83 -4.38 9.01
N ASP A 187 -4.60 -3.69 8.15
CA ASP A 187 -5.16 -2.36 8.46
C ASP A 187 -6.04 -2.41 9.72
N GLN A 188 -6.85 -3.46 9.88
CA GLN A 188 -7.65 -3.67 11.08
C GLN A 188 -6.78 -3.91 12.32
N ARG A 189 -5.73 -4.73 12.21
CA ARG A 189 -4.79 -5.00 13.32
C ARG A 189 -4.05 -3.73 13.73
N VAL A 190 -3.59 -2.93 12.76
CA VAL A 190 -2.93 -1.65 13.02
C VAL A 190 -3.89 -0.68 13.71
N ALA A 191 -5.13 -0.55 13.23
CA ALA A 191 -6.13 0.29 13.86
C ALA A 191 -6.44 -0.15 15.30
N GLN A 192 -6.57 -1.46 15.54
CA GLN A 192 -6.80 -2.02 16.86
C GLN A 192 -5.63 -1.74 17.81
N GLN A 193 -4.40 -2.03 17.39
CA GLN A 193 -3.19 -1.75 18.19
C GLN A 193 -3.05 -0.25 18.49
N THR A 194 -3.33 0.63 17.52
CA THR A 194 -3.28 2.08 17.72
C THR A 194 -4.28 2.52 18.78
N LEU A 195 -5.50 1.95 18.76
CA LEU A 195 -6.55 2.24 19.73
C LEU A 195 -6.20 1.73 21.13
N ASP A 196 -5.66 0.52 21.24
CA ASP A 196 -5.24 -0.06 22.52
C ASP A 196 -4.05 0.70 23.12
N LEU A 197 -3.07 1.09 22.29
CA LEU A 197 -1.95 1.92 22.72
C LEU A 197 -2.42 3.31 23.18
N THR A 198 -3.34 3.93 22.46
CA THR A 198 -3.91 5.23 22.85
C THR A 198 -4.62 5.12 24.20
N LYS A 199 -5.43 4.06 24.41
CA LYS A 199 -6.09 3.81 25.70
C LYS A 199 -5.09 3.61 26.84
N ALA A 200 -4.02 2.86 26.60
CA ALA A 200 -2.97 2.65 27.59
C ALA A 200 -2.28 3.98 27.96
N LEU A 201 -1.91 4.78 26.96
CA LEU A 201 -1.29 6.09 27.18
C LEU A 201 -2.21 7.06 27.91
N THR A 202 -3.51 7.07 27.59
CA THR A 202 -4.49 7.91 28.31
C THR A 202 -4.59 7.50 29.78
N ARG A 203 -4.64 6.20 30.09
CA ARG A 203 -4.66 5.71 31.48
C ARG A 203 -3.42 6.10 32.25
N GLU A 204 -2.24 5.93 31.64
CA GLU A 204 -0.97 6.31 32.26
C GLU A 204 -0.93 7.82 32.56
N ARG A 205 -1.42 8.67 31.64
CA ARG A 205 -1.54 10.12 31.87
C ARG A 205 -2.55 10.49 32.93
N GLU A 206 -3.70 9.82 32.98
CA GLU A 206 -4.71 10.03 34.03
C GLU A 206 -4.17 9.64 35.41
N GLU A 207 -3.43 8.54 35.50
CA GLU A 207 -2.81 8.07 36.74
C GLU A 207 -1.70 9.01 37.21
N ALA A 208 -0.79 9.42 36.31
CA ALA A 208 0.24 10.42 36.60
C ALA A 208 -0.38 11.77 37.02
N GLY A 209 -1.42 12.23 36.33
CA GLY A 209 -2.13 13.46 36.67
C GLY A 209 -2.84 13.37 38.01
N ARG A 210 -3.42 12.21 38.35
CA ARG A 210 -4.06 11.97 39.65
C ARG A 210 -3.06 11.98 40.80
N ILE A 211 -1.91 11.31 40.64
CA ILE A 211 -0.82 11.34 41.61
C ILE A 211 -0.36 12.78 41.84
N HIS A 212 -0.15 13.54 40.76
CA HIS A 212 0.28 14.92 40.85
C HIS A 212 -0.75 15.81 41.58
N ALA A 213 -2.02 15.70 41.24
CA ALA A 213 -3.10 16.45 41.90
C ALA A 213 -3.27 16.09 43.38
N ILE A 214 -3.10 14.81 43.74
CA ILE A 214 -3.11 14.37 45.15
C ILE A 214 -1.95 15.04 45.90
N LEU A 215 -0.74 14.96 45.35
CA LEU A 215 0.45 15.55 45.98
C LEU A 215 0.33 17.06 46.16
N GLU A 216 -0.18 17.77 45.15
CA GLU A 216 -0.42 19.23 45.23
C GLU A 216 -1.54 19.62 46.20
N GLY A 217 -2.56 18.76 46.35
CA GLY A 217 -3.70 18.99 47.25
C GLY A 217 -3.40 18.76 48.73
N ILE A 218 -2.31 18.06 49.07
CA ILE A 218 -1.92 17.83 50.46
C ILE A 218 -1.39 19.14 51.07
N ALA A 219 -1.91 19.50 52.25
CA ALA A 219 -1.52 20.70 52.98
C ALA A 219 -0.14 20.57 53.65
N ASP A 220 0.29 19.34 53.91
CA ASP A 220 1.62 19.01 54.43
C ASP A 220 2.66 19.01 53.29
N GLY A 221 3.88 19.39 53.62
CA GLY A 221 4.98 19.34 52.66
C GLY A 221 5.38 17.90 52.35
N VAL A 222 5.34 17.52 51.07
CA VAL A 222 5.76 16.18 50.61
C VAL A 222 6.99 16.32 49.73
N LEU A 223 8.00 15.49 50.00
CA LEU A 223 9.26 15.45 49.27
C LEU A 223 9.70 13.99 49.13
N VAL A 224 10.05 13.58 47.91
CA VAL A 224 10.46 12.20 47.58
C VAL A 224 11.83 12.22 46.93
N PHE A 225 12.69 11.27 47.32
CA PHE A 225 14.05 11.11 46.80
C PHE A 225 14.19 9.86 45.92
N ASP A 226 15.17 9.84 45.02
CA ASP A 226 15.64 8.63 44.35
C ASP A 226 16.69 7.86 45.19
N ASN A 227 17.20 6.76 44.63
CA ASN A 227 18.21 5.92 45.30
C ASN A 227 19.57 6.61 45.50
N ASP A 228 19.81 7.76 44.86
CA ASP A 228 21.03 8.56 44.95
C ASP A 228 20.79 9.86 45.76
N ASP A 229 19.77 9.86 46.63
CA ASP A 229 19.36 10.97 47.51
C ASP A 229 19.05 12.28 46.77
N ARG A 230 18.61 12.21 45.50
CA ARG A 230 18.16 13.38 44.73
C ARG A 230 16.66 13.53 44.79
N ILE A 231 16.19 14.77 44.86
CA ILE A 231 14.75 15.05 44.92
C ILE A 231 14.11 14.77 43.57
N ILE A 232 13.14 13.85 43.54
CA ILE A 232 12.39 13.51 42.32
C ILE A 232 11.00 14.15 42.31
N VAL A 233 10.42 14.43 43.47
CA VAL A 233 9.08 14.99 43.60
C VAL A 233 9.04 15.93 44.78
N VAL A 234 8.42 17.09 44.59
CA VAL A 234 8.11 18.02 45.68
C VAL A 234 6.78 18.73 45.45
N ASN A 235 5.96 18.85 46.49
CA ASN A 235 4.64 19.47 46.36
C ASN A 235 4.65 21.00 46.62
N ALA A 236 3.61 21.67 46.14
CA ALA A 236 3.45 23.12 46.29
C ALA A 236 3.34 23.56 47.76
N ALA A 237 2.84 22.71 48.67
CA ALA A 237 2.78 23.03 50.09
C ALA A 237 4.18 23.24 50.67
N LEU A 238 5.14 22.37 50.35
CA LEU A 238 6.51 22.53 50.81
C LEU A 238 7.17 23.79 50.23
N GLY A 239 6.95 24.09 48.95
CA GLY A 239 7.43 25.35 48.35
C GLY A 239 6.87 26.60 49.03
N ARG A 240 5.59 26.59 49.45
CA ARG A 240 4.98 27.69 50.23
C ARG A 240 5.62 27.85 51.60
N TYR A 241 5.98 26.75 52.26
CA TYR A 241 6.63 26.79 53.57
C TYR A 241 8.11 27.21 53.49
N LEU A 242 8.81 26.79 52.45
CA LEU A 242 10.23 27.08 52.23
C LEU A 242 10.48 28.38 51.48
N GLY A 243 9.45 29.01 50.92
CA GLY A 243 9.57 30.24 50.14
C GLY A 243 10.32 30.06 48.81
N THR A 244 10.41 28.83 48.32
CA THR A 244 11.17 28.44 47.12
C THR A 244 10.24 27.86 46.07
N ILE A 245 10.63 27.94 44.79
CA ILE A 245 9.85 27.36 43.70
C ILE A 245 10.11 25.83 43.69
N PRO A 246 9.08 24.97 43.78
CA PRO A 246 9.21 23.51 43.74
C PRO A 246 10.10 22.99 42.61
N GLU A 247 10.00 23.60 41.43
CA GLU A 247 10.73 23.23 40.22
C GLU A 247 12.25 23.45 40.34
N GLU A 248 12.70 24.40 41.16
CA GLU A 248 14.12 24.66 41.42
C GLU A 248 14.74 23.64 42.39
N MET A 249 13.89 22.90 43.11
CA MET A 249 14.32 21.90 44.07
C MET A 249 14.47 20.50 43.44
N VAL A 250 13.69 20.18 42.40
CA VAL A 250 13.77 18.88 41.72
C VAL A 250 15.17 18.68 41.09
N GLY A 251 15.81 17.56 41.39
CA GLY A 251 17.16 17.19 40.93
C GLY A 251 18.30 17.60 41.86
N LEU A 252 18.04 18.44 42.87
CA LEU A 252 19.03 18.76 43.91
C LEU A 252 19.32 17.52 44.76
N HIS A 253 20.57 17.37 45.18
CA HIS A 253 20.95 16.36 46.15
C HIS A 253 20.53 16.82 47.55
N PHE A 254 20.09 15.91 48.42
CA PHE A 254 19.63 16.25 49.77
C PHE A 254 20.65 17.10 50.55
N ALA A 255 21.94 16.78 50.41
CA ALA A 255 23.02 17.54 51.03
C ALA A 255 23.03 19.04 50.65
N ASP A 256 22.54 19.40 49.47
CA ASP A 256 22.48 20.77 48.95
C ASP A 256 21.22 21.54 49.39
N LEU A 257 20.13 20.85 49.76
CA LEU A 257 18.95 21.49 50.40
C LEU A 257 19.33 22.26 51.66
N ASN A 258 20.34 21.77 52.38
CA ASN A 258 20.89 22.43 53.57
C ASN A 258 21.43 23.84 53.30
N ARG A 259 21.66 24.23 52.03
CA ARG A 259 22.09 25.59 51.66
C ARG A 259 20.93 26.53 51.39
N LEU A 260 19.73 26.00 51.15
CA LEU A 260 18.50 26.76 50.93
C LEU A 260 17.78 27.07 52.25
N ALA A 261 18.35 26.63 53.38
CA ALA A 261 17.70 26.43 54.65
C ALA A 261 18.56 26.91 55.83
N GLU A 262 18.11 27.87 56.63
CA GLU A 262 18.76 28.20 57.90
C GLU A 262 18.37 27.19 59.00
N LEU A 263 18.88 25.96 58.88
CA LEU A 263 18.73 24.91 59.90
C LEU A 263 19.75 25.10 61.03
N THR A 264 19.32 24.90 62.28
CA THR A 264 20.25 24.87 63.43
C THR A 264 21.15 23.63 63.38
N PRO A 265 22.36 23.67 63.97
CA PRO A 265 23.29 22.52 63.96
C PRO A 265 22.71 21.25 64.60
N GLU A 266 21.86 21.41 65.62
CA GLU A 266 21.18 20.31 66.33
C GLU A 266 20.12 19.65 65.44
N SER A 267 19.24 20.44 64.82
CA SER A 267 18.21 19.91 63.92
C SER A 267 18.80 19.31 62.64
N LYS A 268 19.98 19.75 62.21
CA LYS A 268 20.70 19.15 61.08
C LYS A 268 21.14 17.70 61.35
N GLN A 269 21.61 17.44 62.57
CA GLN A 269 22.02 16.10 62.97
C GLN A 269 20.80 15.17 63.06
N GLU A 270 19.69 15.66 63.63
CA GLU A 270 18.44 14.90 63.70
C GLU A 270 17.86 14.53 62.32
N VAL A 271 17.96 15.42 61.33
CA VAL A 271 17.51 15.11 59.97
C VAL A 271 18.41 14.05 59.33
N LEU A 272 19.74 14.18 59.46
CA LEU A 272 20.69 13.21 58.91
C LEU A 272 20.54 11.82 59.54
N ASP A 273 20.33 11.77 60.86
CA ASP A 273 20.12 10.53 61.60
C ASP A 273 18.78 9.85 61.22
N LEU A 274 17.72 10.64 60.97
CA LEU A 274 16.44 10.16 60.46
C LEU A 274 16.57 9.48 59.09
N PHE A 275 17.39 10.01 58.18
CA PHE A 275 17.63 9.40 56.86
C PHE A 275 18.56 8.17 56.94
N ALA A 276 19.55 8.19 57.83
CA ALA A 276 20.49 7.09 58.01
C ALA A 276 19.84 5.85 58.65
N SER A 277 18.77 6.02 59.45
CA SER A 277 18.04 4.93 60.10
C SER A 277 16.54 5.23 60.23
N PRO A 278 15.77 5.21 59.12
CA PRO A 278 14.36 5.60 59.10
C PRO A 278 13.50 4.72 60.03
N ASP A 279 13.82 3.43 60.09
CA ASP A 279 13.06 2.42 60.85
C ASP A 279 13.19 2.58 62.38
N GLN A 280 14.14 3.39 62.87
CA GLN A 280 14.29 3.67 64.31
C GLN A 280 13.40 4.83 64.79
N TYR A 281 12.83 5.62 63.89
CA TYR A 281 12.00 6.77 64.22
C TYR A 281 10.54 6.47 63.85
N GLU A 282 9.79 5.86 64.77
CA GLU A 282 8.41 5.39 64.50
C GLU A 282 7.37 6.49 64.25
N SER A 283 7.65 7.78 64.52
CA SER A 283 6.88 8.94 63.99
C SER A 283 7.33 10.29 64.58
N ASN A 284 7.15 11.36 63.79
CA ASN A 284 7.17 12.78 64.19
C ASN A 284 8.49 13.31 64.76
N VAL A 285 9.54 13.36 63.94
CA VAL A 285 10.75 14.14 64.26
C VAL A 285 10.44 15.63 64.09
N ARG A 286 10.62 16.42 65.15
CA ARG A 286 10.35 17.86 65.13
C ARG A 286 11.60 18.63 64.75
N ILE A 287 11.67 19.06 63.50
CA ILE A 287 12.80 19.80 62.96
C ILE A 287 12.49 21.29 63.05
N LYS A 288 13.35 22.03 63.77
CA LYS A 288 13.22 23.49 63.86
C LYS A 288 13.91 24.12 62.65
N TRP A 289 13.18 24.97 61.93
CA TRP A 289 13.61 25.62 60.70
C TRP A 289 13.27 27.10 60.76
N ASP A 290 14.29 27.93 60.99
CA ASP A 290 14.13 29.36 61.29
C ASP A 290 13.01 29.62 62.33
N LYS A 291 11.85 30.15 61.91
CA LYS A 291 10.68 30.47 62.77
C LYS A 291 9.64 29.36 62.84
N PHE A 292 9.80 28.27 62.09
CA PHE A 292 8.85 27.17 61.99
C PHE A 292 9.40 25.90 62.64
N THR A 293 8.51 24.99 63.04
CA THR A 293 8.87 23.64 63.48
C THR A 293 8.06 22.66 62.66
N PHE A 294 8.74 21.88 61.83
CA PHE A 294 8.13 20.87 60.98
C PHE A 294 8.11 19.54 61.72
N SER A 295 7.00 18.82 61.61
CA SER A 295 6.96 17.40 61.99
C SER A 295 7.24 16.60 60.74
N VAL A 296 8.37 15.90 60.71
CA VAL A 296 8.76 15.06 59.57
C VAL A 296 8.54 13.61 59.95
N ASN A 297 7.92 12.89 59.04
CA ASN A 297 7.78 11.45 59.11
C ASN A 297 8.48 10.85 57.90
N ALA A 298 9.44 9.97 58.12
CA ALA A 298 10.21 9.33 57.08
C ALA A 298 9.89 7.84 57.10
N SER A 299 9.46 7.31 55.96
CA SER A 299 9.26 5.87 55.76
C SER A 299 10.10 5.44 54.57
N ARG A 300 10.75 4.28 54.68
CA ARG A 300 11.56 3.72 53.60
C ARG A 300 10.71 3.00 52.55
#